data_AF-A0A962UQZ2-F1
#
_entry.id   AF-A0A962UQZ2-F1
#
_cell.length_a   1.000
_cell.length_b   1.000
_cell.length_c   1.000
_cell.angle_alpha   90.00
_cell.angle_beta   90.00
_cell.angle_gamma   90.00
#
_symmetry.space_group_name_H-M   'P 1'
#
loop_
_entity.id
_entity.type
_entity.pdbx_description
1 polymer ?
#
loop_
_entity_poly.entity_id
_entity_poly.type
_entity_poly.pdbx_seq_one_letter_code
_entity_poly.pdbx_strand_id
1 'polypeptide(L)'
;MQSRIFPALLCRMLTTVILAMLIGACGNPETSLGERIYLSGEGRQGRVGYSQGPSWFALGHFGCASCHAADGNGRLVQAGKVAGRVPPITAQALVARGYDATALRRAIQEGISVEGRMLGYYMPRWQLDAAEMRALIMHLEQL
;
A
#
# COMPACT_ATOMS: atom_id res chain seq x y z
N MET A 1 61.88 29.44 56.25
CA MET A 1 62.42 28.08 56.07
C MET A 1 61.50 27.36 55.07
N GLN A 2 61.84 27.43 53.78
CA GLN A 2 62.41 26.31 53.00
C GLN A 2 61.42 25.11 52.91
N SER A 3 60.57 25.07 51.88
CA SER A 3 60.81 24.42 50.57
C SER A 3 60.92 22.90 50.64
N ARG A 4 59.90 22.19 50.12
CA ARG A 4 60.10 20.94 49.36
C ARG A 4 59.20 20.93 48.12
N ILE A 5 59.85 20.59 47.03
CA ILE A 5 59.42 20.53 45.65
C ILE A 5 59.14 19.06 45.33
N PHE A 6 58.07 18.75 44.60
CA PHE A 6 58.01 17.59 43.70
C PHE A 6 57.24 18.01 42.43
N PRO A 7 57.86 17.98 41.25
CA PRO A 7 57.23 18.30 39.98
C PRO A 7 56.86 17.03 39.18
N ALA A 8 56.14 17.27 38.09
CA ALA A 8 55.91 16.38 36.95
C ALA A 8 54.90 15.24 37.17
N LEU A 9 53.79 15.29 36.42
CA LEU A 9 53.60 14.56 35.17
C LEU A 9 52.11 14.62 34.81
N LEU A 10 51.82 14.94 33.54
CA LEU A 10 50.68 14.45 32.75
C LEU A 10 49.26 14.80 33.26
N CYS A 11 48.27 15.12 32.44
CA CYS A 11 48.09 14.91 31.02
C CYS A 11 47.13 16.00 30.55
N ARG A 12 47.55 16.65 29.47
CA ARG A 12 46.76 17.50 28.59
C ARG A 12 45.30 17.01 28.44
N MET A 13 44.40 17.99 28.43
CA MET A 13 43.35 18.16 27.40
C MET A 13 42.81 16.88 26.78
N LEU A 14 41.61 16.48 27.15
CA LEU A 14 40.70 15.83 26.21
C LEU A 14 39.26 16.11 26.65
N THR A 15 38.76 17.24 26.14
CA THR A 15 37.39 17.40 25.67
C THR A 15 36.88 16.11 25.04
N THR A 16 36.12 15.31 25.78
CA THR A 16 35.26 14.27 25.20
C THR A 16 33.85 14.81 25.15
N VAL A 17 33.59 15.48 24.03
CA VAL A 17 32.25 15.61 23.43
C VAL A 17 31.69 14.21 23.28
N ILE A 18 30.79 13.78 24.17
CA ILE A 18 29.98 12.57 23.94
C ILE A 18 28.75 13.00 23.15
N LEU A 19 29.01 13.03 21.84
CA LEU A 19 28.14 12.78 20.70
C LEU A 19 26.71 12.31 21.05
N ALA A 20 25.74 13.12 20.63
CA ALA A 20 24.33 12.78 20.60
C ALA A 20 24.09 11.45 19.89
N MET A 21 23.55 10.47 20.62
CA MET A 21 22.94 9.27 20.04
C MET A 21 21.56 9.64 19.47
N LEU A 22 21.57 10.27 18.30
CA LEU A 22 20.45 10.20 17.36
C LEU A 22 20.55 8.85 16.66
N ILE A 23 20.06 7.80 17.32
CA ILE A 23 19.83 6.51 16.66
C ILE A 23 18.67 6.74 15.70
N GLY A 24 19.01 6.88 14.42
CA GLY A 24 18.06 6.89 13.33
C GLY A 24 17.18 5.65 13.42
N ALA A 25 15.89 5.85 13.69
CA ALA A 25 14.90 4.93 13.22
C ALA A 25 14.86 5.07 11.68
N CYS A 26 15.65 4.25 10.99
CA CYS A 26 15.27 3.82 9.64
C CYS A 26 13.98 3.00 9.80
N GLY A 27 12.86 3.67 10.05
CA GLY A 27 11.56 3.10 9.77
C GLY A 27 11.50 2.93 8.26
N ASN A 28 11.39 1.69 7.79
CA ASN A 28 10.86 1.47 6.44
C ASN A 28 9.57 2.29 6.36
N PRO A 29 9.31 3.02 5.26
CA PRO A 29 8.04 3.72 5.12
C PRO A 29 6.94 2.67 5.33
N GLU A 30 6.19 2.81 6.43
CA GLU A 30 5.08 1.93 6.75
C GLU A 30 4.14 1.93 5.53
N THR A 31 3.91 0.75 4.95
CA THR A 31 3.01 0.58 3.81
C THR A 31 1.68 1.23 4.14
N SER A 32 1.24 2.16 3.29
CA SER A 32 -0.01 2.87 3.53
C SER A 32 -1.20 1.88 3.55
N LEU A 33 -2.29 2.22 4.24
CA LEU A 33 -3.50 1.36 4.26
C LEU A 33 -3.99 1.05 2.84
N GLY A 34 -3.97 2.04 1.94
CA GLY A 34 -4.40 1.87 0.55
C GLY A 34 -3.52 0.91 -0.23
N GLU A 35 -2.21 1.05 -0.08
CA GLU A 35 -1.23 0.16 -0.69
C GLU A 35 -1.36 -1.27 -0.15
N ARG A 36 -1.56 -1.44 1.17
CA ARG A 36 -1.77 -2.75 1.77
C ARG A 36 -3.04 -3.43 1.21
N ILE A 37 -4.15 -2.71 1.15
CA ILE A 37 -5.39 -3.22 0.52
C ILE A 37 -5.14 -3.58 -0.94
N TYR A 38 -4.45 -2.72 -1.68
CA TYR A 38 -4.18 -2.91 -3.10
C TYR A 38 -3.32 -4.17 -3.37
N LEU A 39 -2.27 -4.37 -2.59
CA LEU A 39 -1.34 -5.48 -2.77
C LEU A 39 -1.92 -6.81 -2.26
N SER A 40 -2.44 -6.85 -1.02
CA SER A 40 -2.80 -8.10 -0.34
C SER A 40 -4.29 -8.26 -0.02
N GLY A 41 -5.10 -7.20 -0.17
CA GLY A 41 -6.51 -7.21 0.22
C GLY A 41 -6.73 -7.16 1.73
N GLU A 42 -5.74 -6.67 2.48
CA GLU A 42 -5.79 -6.54 3.95
C GLU A 42 -6.14 -5.11 4.37
N GLY A 43 -7.29 -4.97 5.03
CA GLY A 43 -7.82 -3.72 5.53
C GLY A 43 -7.37 -3.37 6.95
N ARG A 44 -8.22 -2.69 7.70
CA ARG A 44 -7.98 -2.27 9.08
C ARG A 44 -8.21 -3.39 10.09
N GLN A 45 -9.12 -4.32 9.78
CA GLN A 45 -9.56 -5.39 10.68
C GLN A 45 -9.12 -6.79 10.18
N GLY A 46 -8.11 -6.83 9.30
CA GLY A 46 -7.69 -8.04 8.62
C GLY A 46 -8.21 -8.09 7.18
N ARG A 47 -8.51 -9.30 6.69
CA ARG A 47 -8.87 -9.50 5.28
C ARG A 47 -10.18 -8.79 4.92
N VAL A 48 -10.18 -8.01 3.84
CA VAL A 48 -11.37 -7.37 3.31
C VAL A 48 -12.29 -8.43 2.70
N GLY A 49 -13.57 -8.42 3.09
CA GLY A 49 -14.58 -9.31 2.53
C GLY A 49 -14.97 -8.94 1.10
N TYR A 50 -15.62 -9.85 0.38
CA TYR A 50 -16.22 -9.57 -0.92
C TYR A 50 -17.52 -10.34 -1.11
N SER A 51 -18.49 -9.75 -1.81
CA SER A 51 -19.82 -10.35 -2.05
C SER A 51 -19.90 -11.15 -3.35
N GLN A 52 -18.96 -10.92 -4.27
CA GLN A 52 -18.85 -11.62 -5.54
C GLN A 52 -17.39 -11.85 -5.90
N GLY A 53 -17.10 -13.01 -6.49
CA GLY A 53 -15.76 -13.46 -6.82
C GLY A 53 -15.63 -14.97 -6.56
N PRO A 54 -14.59 -15.63 -7.12
CA PRO A 54 -14.36 -17.04 -6.84
C PRO A 54 -14.05 -17.27 -5.35
N SER A 55 -14.58 -18.34 -4.76
CA SER A 55 -14.36 -18.66 -3.33
C SER A 55 -12.89 -18.88 -2.97
N TRP A 56 -12.09 -19.41 -3.90
CA TRP A 56 -10.66 -19.60 -3.69
C TRP A 56 -9.88 -18.29 -3.54
N PHE A 57 -10.46 -17.14 -3.93
CA PHE A 57 -9.82 -15.83 -3.77
C PHE A 57 -9.68 -15.45 -2.28
N ALA A 58 -10.59 -15.92 -1.43
CA ALA A 58 -10.53 -15.72 0.02
C ALA A 58 -9.39 -16.51 0.69
N LEU A 59 -8.86 -17.56 0.04
CA LEU A 59 -7.87 -18.46 0.66
C LEU A 59 -6.42 -17.97 0.54
N GLY A 60 -6.11 -17.06 -0.39
CA GLY A 60 -4.77 -16.48 -0.57
C GLY A 60 -4.75 -15.00 -0.25
N HIS A 61 -3.58 -14.39 -0.04
CA HIS A 61 -3.42 -12.95 0.24
C HIS A 61 -3.51 -12.13 -1.06
N PHE A 62 -4.65 -12.24 -1.74
CA PHE A 62 -4.87 -11.58 -3.03
C PHE A 62 -5.55 -10.24 -2.82
N GLY A 63 -4.86 -9.16 -3.23
CA GLY A 63 -5.43 -7.83 -3.45
C GLY A 63 -5.66 -7.53 -4.94
N CYS A 64 -6.00 -6.28 -5.24
CA CYS A 64 -6.19 -5.74 -6.59
C CYS A 64 -5.00 -6.06 -7.51
N ALA A 65 -3.78 -5.94 -6.98
CA ALA A 65 -2.52 -6.15 -7.69
C ALA A 65 -2.39 -7.57 -8.28
N SER A 66 -3.10 -8.54 -7.70
CA SER A 66 -3.10 -9.95 -8.15
C SER A 66 -3.66 -10.13 -9.55
N CYS A 67 -4.48 -9.18 -10.01
CA CYS A 67 -5.02 -9.13 -11.37
C CYS A 67 -4.50 -7.91 -12.14
N HIS A 68 -4.42 -6.75 -11.49
CA HIS A 68 -4.09 -5.48 -12.11
C HIS A 68 -2.59 -5.15 -12.17
N ALA A 69 -1.73 -6.11 -11.79
CA ALA A 69 -0.29 -5.92 -11.57
C ALA A 69 0.01 -4.97 -10.40
N ALA A 70 1.25 -4.95 -9.90
CA ALA A 70 1.62 -4.12 -8.74
C ALA A 70 1.76 -2.63 -9.09
N ASP A 71 1.96 -2.33 -10.37
CA ASP A 71 2.08 -0.98 -10.93
C ASP A 71 0.75 -0.47 -11.52
N GLY A 72 -0.34 -1.23 -11.39
CA GLY A 72 -1.64 -0.87 -11.92
C GLY A 72 -1.76 -0.89 -13.45
N ASN A 73 -0.73 -1.33 -14.20
CA ASN A 73 -0.78 -1.32 -15.67
C ASN A 73 -1.64 -2.45 -16.27
N GLY A 74 -2.18 -3.33 -15.42
CA GLY A 74 -2.91 -4.51 -15.86
C GLY A 74 -1.97 -5.55 -16.49
N ARG A 75 -2.51 -6.73 -16.77
CA ARG A 75 -1.77 -7.82 -17.41
C ARG A 75 -2.69 -8.89 -17.97
N LEU A 76 -2.13 -9.83 -18.70
CA LEU A 76 -2.79 -11.09 -18.95
C LEU A 76 -2.81 -11.91 -17.67
N VAL A 77 -3.98 -12.41 -17.30
CA VAL A 77 -4.14 -13.29 -16.14
C VAL A 77 -4.95 -14.51 -16.51
N GLN A 78 -4.65 -15.61 -15.81
CA GLN A 78 -5.47 -16.80 -15.77
C GLN A 78 -6.18 -16.84 -14.41
N ALA A 79 -7.50 -16.77 -14.40
CA ALA A 79 -8.33 -16.93 -13.21
C ALA A 79 -9.23 -18.15 -13.38
N GLY A 80 -8.84 -19.27 -12.77
CA GLY A 80 -9.49 -20.56 -12.99
C GLY A 80 -9.38 -21.00 -14.45
N LYS A 81 -10.53 -21.16 -15.13
CA LYS A 81 -10.59 -21.55 -16.55
C LYS A 81 -10.60 -20.35 -17.52
N VAL A 82 -10.62 -19.12 -17.02
CA VAL A 82 -10.71 -17.91 -17.84
C VAL A 82 -9.35 -17.24 -17.94
N ALA A 83 -8.89 -17.07 -19.19
CA ALA A 83 -7.77 -16.20 -19.54
C ALA A 83 -8.30 -14.85 -20.01
N GLY A 84 -7.67 -13.75 -19.61
CA GLY A 84 -8.08 -12.44 -20.10
C GLY A 84 -7.07 -11.33 -19.83
N ARG A 85 -7.19 -10.26 -20.61
CA ARG A 85 -6.50 -9.00 -20.33
C ARG A 85 -7.25 -8.22 -19.26
N VAL A 86 -6.61 -8.02 -18.14
CA VAL A 86 -7.07 -7.12 -17.07
C VAL A 86 -6.63 -5.70 -17.44
N PRO A 87 -7.54 -4.70 -17.40
CA PRO A 87 -7.20 -3.35 -17.81
C PRO A 87 -6.27 -2.65 -16.81
N PRO A 88 -5.50 -1.63 -17.27
CA PRO A 88 -4.83 -0.72 -16.37
C PRO A 88 -5.84 0.06 -15.52
N ILE A 89 -5.44 0.32 -14.27
CA ILE A 89 -6.18 1.09 -13.27
C ILE A 89 -5.30 2.16 -12.62
N THR A 90 -4.24 2.60 -13.31
CA THR A 90 -3.50 3.83 -12.97
C THR A 90 -4.44 5.03 -12.99
N ALA A 91 -4.09 6.10 -12.28
CA ALA A 91 -4.87 7.33 -12.24
C ALA A 91 -5.15 7.85 -13.65
N GLN A 92 -4.11 7.87 -14.50
CA GLN A 92 -4.23 8.30 -15.89
C GLN A 92 -5.22 7.44 -16.68
N ALA A 93 -5.15 6.11 -16.54
CA ALA A 93 -6.04 5.20 -17.26
C ALA A 93 -7.50 5.31 -16.79
N LEU A 94 -7.71 5.47 -15.48
CA LEU A 94 -9.04 5.64 -14.89
C LEU A 94 -9.69 6.95 -15.36
N VAL A 95 -8.96 8.07 -15.30
CA VAL A 95 -9.43 9.38 -15.78
C VAL A 95 -9.71 9.37 -17.28
N ALA A 96 -8.82 8.78 -18.08
CA ALA A 96 -9.03 8.67 -19.53
C ALA A 96 -10.29 7.87 -19.89
N ARG A 97 -10.73 6.98 -18.99
CA ARG A 97 -11.97 6.20 -19.12
C ARG A 97 -13.18 6.86 -18.46
N GLY A 98 -13.04 8.04 -17.87
CA GLY A 98 -14.13 8.80 -17.25
C GLY A 98 -14.48 8.39 -15.83
N TYR A 99 -13.60 7.67 -15.12
CA TYR A 99 -13.80 7.40 -13.70
C TYR A 99 -13.47 8.62 -12.85
N ASP A 100 -14.43 9.05 -12.04
CA ASP A 100 -14.18 9.83 -10.83
C ASP A 100 -14.18 8.92 -9.59
N ALA A 101 -13.93 9.49 -8.41
CA ALA A 101 -13.94 8.73 -7.15
C ALA A 101 -15.28 8.04 -6.85
N THR A 102 -16.41 8.64 -7.25
CA THR A 102 -17.74 8.09 -7.01
C THR A 102 -18.00 6.88 -7.90
N ALA A 103 -17.72 6.99 -9.19
CA ALA A 103 -17.82 5.91 -10.16
C ALA A 103 -16.83 4.78 -9.85
N LEU A 104 -15.62 5.11 -9.40
CA LEU A 104 -14.62 4.12 -9.01
C LEU A 104 -15.06 3.33 -7.78
N ARG A 105 -15.57 4.01 -6.75
CA ARG A 105 -16.17 3.33 -5.58
C ARG A 105 -17.28 2.37 -6.01
N ARG A 106 -18.19 2.82 -6.88
CA ARG A 106 -19.28 1.98 -7.42
C ARG A 106 -18.74 0.77 -8.20
N ALA A 107 -17.70 0.94 -9.01
CA ALA A 107 -17.06 -0.18 -9.69
C ALA A 107 -16.44 -1.20 -8.72
N ILE A 108 -15.84 -0.74 -7.61
CA ILE A 108 -15.19 -1.61 -6.62
C ILE A 108 -16.20 -2.35 -5.73
N GLN A 109 -17.24 -1.67 -5.26
CA GLN A 109 -18.22 -2.24 -4.31
C GLN A 109 -19.36 -2.98 -5.00
N GLU A 110 -19.87 -2.43 -6.11
CA GLU A 110 -21.05 -2.94 -6.79
C GLU A 110 -20.70 -3.69 -8.08
N GLY A 111 -19.48 -3.51 -8.60
CA GLY A 111 -19.07 -4.12 -9.85
C GLY A 111 -19.73 -3.47 -11.07
N ILE A 112 -20.05 -2.18 -11.01
CA ILE A 112 -20.70 -1.45 -12.11
C ILE A 112 -19.75 -0.41 -12.68
N SER A 113 -19.49 -0.46 -13.99
CA SER A 113 -18.61 0.48 -14.69
C SER A 113 -19.21 1.88 -14.77
N VAL A 114 -18.39 2.86 -15.18
CA VAL A 114 -18.84 4.22 -15.45
C VAL A 114 -20.00 4.26 -16.45
N GLU A 115 -20.02 3.38 -17.45
CA GLU A 115 -21.11 3.25 -18.44
C GLU A 115 -22.32 2.43 -17.94
N GLY A 116 -22.34 2.04 -16.67
CA GLY A 116 -23.45 1.27 -16.09
C GLY A 116 -23.41 -0.24 -16.38
N ARG A 117 -22.32 -0.75 -16.97
CA ARG A 117 -22.20 -2.19 -17.29
C ARG A 117 -21.69 -2.98 -16.08
N MET A 118 -22.21 -4.20 -15.92
CA MET A 118 -21.68 -5.14 -14.92
C MET A 118 -20.27 -5.59 -15.32
N LEU A 119 -19.35 -5.52 -14.37
CA LEU A 119 -17.99 -6.01 -14.49
C LEU A 119 -17.97 -7.55 -14.39
N GLY A 120 -16.91 -8.20 -14.87
CA GLY A 120 -16.82 -9.66 -14.85
C GLY A 120 -16.82 -10.24 -13.44
N TYR A 121 -17.29 -11.49 -13.30
CA TYR A 121 -17.36 -12.23 -12.02
C TYR A 121 -16.02 -12.29 -11.28
N TYR A 122 -14.90 -12.38 -12.01
CA TYR A 122 -13.56 -12.51 -11.44
C TYR A 122 -12.98 -11.22 -10.84
N MET A 123 -13.60 -10.06 -11.08
CA MET A 123 -13.26 -8.83 -10.36
C MET A 123 -14.07 -8.82 -9.06
N PRO A 124 -13.48 -8.93 -7.87
CA PRO A 124 -14.30 -9.06 -6.66
C PRO A 124 -15.07 -7.78 -6.31
N ARG A 125 -16.17 -7.94 -5.56
CA ARG A 125 -17.04 -6.84 -5.09
C ARG A 125 -16.71 -6.59 -3.64
N TRP A 126 -15.78 -5.67 -3.41
CA TRP A 126 -15.08 -5.52 -2.15
C TRP A 126 -15.94 -4.79 -1.11
N GLN A 127 -15.97 -5.34 0.10
CA GLN A 127 -16.71 -4.81 1.25
C GLN A 127 -15.78 -3.94 2.10
N LEU A 128 -15.33 -2.83 1.51
CA LEU A 128 -14.46 -1.84 2.16
C LEU A 128 -15.30 -0.85 2.99
N ASP A 129 -14.83 -0.50 4.18
CA ASP A 129 -15.40 0.63 4.92
C ASP A 129 -15.01 1.98 4.27
N ALA A 130 -15.59 3.08 4.74
CA ALA A 130 -15.36 4.41 4.17
C ALA A 130 -13.89 4.86 4.27
N ALA A 131 -13.17 4.48 5.33
CA ALA A 131 -11.78 4.84 5.52
C ALA A 131 -10.85 4.00 4.61
N GLU A 132 -11.14 2.71 4.48
CA GLU A 132 -10.44 1.78 3.59
C GLU A 132 -10.64 2.14 2.12
N MET A 133 -11.88 2.43 1.71
CA MET A 133 -12.19 2.89 0.34
C MET A 133 -11.44 4.18 0.00
N ARG A 134 -11.45 5.17 0.91
CA ARG A 134 -10.71 6.42 0.71
C ARG A 134 -9.21 6.17 0.60
N ALA A 135 -8.64 5.35 1.47
CA ALA A 135 -7.22 5.02 1.42
C ALA A 135 -6.84 4.30 0.12
N LEU A 136 -7.66 3.35 -0.34
CA LEU A 136 -7.45 2.66 -1.61
C LEU A 136 -7.51 3.62 -2.80
N ILE A 137 -8.50 4.51 -2.87
CA ILE A 137 -8.59 5.52 -3.94
C ILE A 137 -7.36 6.42 -3.93
N MET A 138 -6.94 6.92 -2.76
CA MET A 138 -5.72 7.73 -2.65
C MET A 138 -4.48 6.99 -3.15
N HIS A 139 -4.38 5.68 -2.92
CA HIS A 139 -3.28 4.90 -3.47
C HIS A 139 -3.36 4.77 -5.00
N LEU A 140 -4.54 4.50 -5.55
CA LEU A 140 -4.75 4.43 -7.00
C LEU A 140 -4.46 5.76 -7.71
N GLU A 141 -4.65 6.90 -7.03
CA GLU A 141 -4.30 8.23 -7.53
C GLU A 141 -2.77 8.45 -7.64
N GLN A 142 -1.96 7.61 -6.99
CA GLN A 142 -0.49 7.66 -7.06
C GLN A 142 0.11 6.66 -8.06
N LEU A 143 -0.71 5.78 -8.66
CA LEU A 143 -0.32 4.82 -9.71
C LEU A 143 -0.42 5.47 -11.09
#